data_AF-A0A7J4UP42-F1
#
_entry.id   AF-A0A7J4UP42-F1
#
_cell.length_a   1.000
_cell.length_b   1.000
_cell.length_c   1.000
_cell.angle_alpha   90.00
_cell.angle_beta   90.00
_cell.angle_gamma   90.00
#
_symmetry.space_group_name_H-M   'P 1'
#
loop_
_entity.id
_entity.type
_entity.pdbx_description
1 polymer ?
#
loop_
_entity_poly.entity_id
_entity_poly.type
_entity_poly.pdbx_seq_one_letter_code
_entity_poly.pdbx_strand_id
1 'polypeptide(L)'
;MPTLKELRATASRKRKDFLYRLVDRLAYYPAIPLLWLGLTPNQVTVIWILGQLVSAYFLTTGHYLTMVIALVVFQLMFVLDCTDGIMARYTKNFSINGEYLDYIGHYLANPLLLGCLAVGVYR
;
A
#
# COMPACT_ATOMS: atom_id res chain seq x y z
N MET A 1 -8.35 -22.52 4.81
CA MET A 1 -7.28 -21.50 4.64
C MET A 1 -7.49 -20.83 3.30
N PRO A 2 -7.40 -19.49 3.18
CA PRO A 2 -7.67 -18.80 1.93
C PRO A 2 -6.68 -19.22 0.84
N THR A 3 -7.19 -19.81 -0.23
CA THR A 3 -6.42 -20.01 -1.46
C THR A 3 -6.46 -18.76 -2.35
N LEU A 4 -5.47 -18.56 -3.23
CA LEU A 4 -5.47 -17.45 -4.20
C LEU A 4 -6.77 -17.39 -5.02
N LYS A 5 -7.34 -18.55 -5.36
CA LYS A 5 -8.61 -18.65 -6.11
C LYS A 5 -9.79 -18.15 -5.28
N GLU A 6 -9.88 -18.52 -4.00
CA GLU A 6 -10.94 -18.07 -3.10
C GLU A 6 -10.85 -16.57 -2.79
N LEU A 7 -9.64 -16.06 -2.55
CA LEU A 7 -9.40 -14.62 -2.35
C LEU A 7 -9.84 -13.82 -3.58
N ARG A 8 -9.47 -14.29 -4.78
CA ARG A 8 -9.85 -13.62 -6.03
C ARG A 8 -11.35 -13.72 -6.31
N ALA A 9 -12.01 -14.81 -5.92
CA ALA A 9 -13.46 -14.95 -6.07
C ALA A 9 -14.23 -14.03 -5.12
N THR A 10 -13.76 -13.89 -3.88
CA THR A 10 -14.49 -13.17 -2.81
C THR A 10 -14.18 -11.67 -2.81
N ALA A 11 -12.92 -11.30 -2.99
CA ALA A 11 -12.44 -9.92 -2.86
C ALA A 11 -12.24 -9.21 -4.21
N SER A 12 -12.75 -9.80 -5.30
CA SER A 12 -12.63 -9.29 -6.66
C SER A 12 -13.24 -7.88 -6.77
N ARG A 13 -12.43 -6.90 -7.18
CA ARG A 13 -12.88 -5.55 -7.54
C ARG A 13 -12.63 -5.34 -9.04
N LYS A 14 -13.66 -4.95 -9.80
CA LYS A 14 -13.49 -4.56 -11.21
C LYS A 14 -13.03 -3.10 -11.28
N ARG A 15 -11.73 -2.88 -11.51
CA ARG A 15 -11.18 -1.56 -11.89
C ARG A 15 -11.00 -1.46 -13.41
N LYS A 16 -11.21 -0.26 -13.97
CA LYS A 16 -11.11 0.01 -15.41
C LYS A 16 -9.66 0.14 -15.89
N ASP A 17 -8.78 0.67 -15.04
CA ASP A 17 -7.40 0.99 -15.40
C ASP A 17 -6.50 -0.25 -15.46
N PHE A 18 -5.67 -0.34 -16.51
CA PHE A 18 -4.76 -1.47 -16.70
C PHE A 18 -3.71 -1.57 -15.58
N LEU A 19 -3.08 -0.45 -15.20
CA LEU A 19 -2.07 -0.40 -14.14
C LEU A 19 -2.63 -0.89 -12.80
N TYR A 20 -3.78 -0.38 -12.40
CA TYR A 20 -4.43 -0.83 -11.17
C TYR A 20 -4.80 -2.31 -11.21
N ARG A 21 -5.19 -2.87 -12.37
CA ARG A 21 -5.42 -4.31 -12.50
C ARG A 21 -4.14 -5.13 -12.32
N LEU A 22 -2.98 -4.61 -12.71
CA LEU A 22 -1.69 -5.26 -12.47
C LEU A 22 -1.36 -5.22 -10.97
N VAL A 23 -1.49 -4.05 -10.34
CA VAL A 23 -1.24 -3.87 -8.90
C VAL A 23 -2.18 -4.74 -8.07
N ASP A 24 -3.48 -4.78 -8.40
CA ASP A 24 -4.45 -5.65 -7.74
C ASP A 24 -4.03 -7.12 -7.84
N ARG A 25 -3.46 -7.58 -8.96
CA ARG A 25 -2.92 -8.96 -9.07
C ARG A 25 -1.75 -9.19 -8.13
N LEU A 26 -0.86 -8.20 -8.01
CA LEU A 26 0.28 -8.28 -7.11
C LEU A 26 -0.15 -8.26 -5.64
N ALA A 27 -1.20 -7.52 -5.31
CA ALA A 27 -1.70 -7.35 -3.95
C ALA A 27 -2.28 -8.64 -3.32
N TYR A 28 -2.69 -9.64 -4.13
CA TYR A 28 -3.15 -10.94 -3.61
C TYR A 28 -2.01 -11.78 -3.01
N TYR A 29 -0.77 -11.60 -3.45
CA TYR A 29 0.38 -12.37 -2.95
C TYR A 29 0.71 -12.04 -1.49
N PRO A 30 0.87 -10.76 -1.07
CA PRO A 30 1.10 -10.43 0.33
C PRO A 30 -0.16 -10.60 1.21
N ALA A 31 -1.37 -10.62 0.63
CA ALA A 31 -2.60 -10.84 1.39
C ALA A 31 -2.60 -12.19 2.14
N ILE A 32 -2.06 -13.24 1.52
CA ILE A 32 -2.01 -14.59 2.10
C ILE A 32 -1.17 -14.64 3.37
N PRO A 33 0.14 -14.28 3.37
CA PRO A 33 0.96 -14.32 4.57
C PRO A 33 0.46 -13.34 5.65
N LEU A 34 -0.10 -12.18 5.29
CA LEU A 34 -0.67 -11.25 6.26
C LEU A 34 -1.90 -11.83 6.98
N LEU A 35 -2.78 -12.51 6.24
CA LEU A 35 -3.91 -13.25 6.83
C LEU A 35 -3.44 -14.43 7.69
N TRP A 36 -2.34 -15.09 7.32
CA TRP A 36 -1.75 -16.17 8.11
C TRP A 36 -1.18 -15.67 9.44
N LEU A 37 -0.60 -14.47 9.44
CA LEU A 37 -0.11 -13.79 10.64
C LEU A 37 -1.26 -13.24 11.53
N GLY A 38 -2.51 -13.35 11.10
CA GLY A 38 -3.67 -12.85 11.84
C GLY A 38 -3.75 -11.33 11.91
N LEU A 39 -3.08 -10.62 10.99
CA LEU A 39 -3.10 -9.15 10.96
C LEU A 39 -4.47 -8.64 10.53
N THR A 40 -4.93 -7.57 11.18
CA THR A 40 -6.16 -6.87 10.81
C THR A 40 -5.91 -5.91 9.65
N PRO A 41 -6.93 -5.62 8.80
CA PRO A 41 -6.78 -4.66 7.71
C PRO A 41 -6.23 -3.30 8.18
N ASN A 42 -6.75 -2.78 9.29
CA ASN A 42 -6.31 -1.50 9.85
C ASN A 42 -4.82 -1.50 10.26
N GLN A 43 -4.29 -2.63 10.75
CA GLN A 43 -2.86 -2.73 11.06
C GLN A 43 -2.02 -2.67 9.78
N VAL A 44 -2.47 -3.33 8.71
CA VAL A 44 -1.81 -3.25 7.40
C VAL A 44 -1.86 -1.81 6.88
N THR A 45 -2.97 -1.10 7.10
CA THR A 45 -3.10 0.32 6.76
C THR A 45 -2.04 1.19 7.43
N VAL A 46 -1.88 1.05 8.75
CA VAL A 46 -0.86 1.79 9.50
C VAL A 46 0.56 1.43 9.03
N ILE A 47 0.83 0.16 8.73
CA ILE A 47 2.15 -0.29 8.27
C ILE A 47 2.53 0.38 6.95
N TRP A 48 1.63 0.39 5.96
CA TRP A 48 1.95 1.00 4.68
C TRP A 48 2.07 2.52 4.79
N ILE A 49 1.26 3.18 5.63
CA ILE A 49 1.36 4.63 5.87
C ILE A 49 2.75 4.97 6.43
N LEU A 50 3.18 4.27 7.49
CA LEU A 50 4.50 4.49 8.09
C LEU A 50 5.62 4.19 7.09
N GLY A 51 5.50 3.12 6.31
CA GLY A 51 6.45 2.78 5.26
C GLY A 51 6.60 3.88 4.22
N GLN A 52 5.48 4.48 3.77
CA GLN A 52 5.52 5.59 2.81
C GLN A 52 6.16 6.85 3.40
N LEU A 53 5.93 7.16 4.67
CA LEU A 53 6.58 8.29 5.35
C LEU A 53 8.09 8.09 5.46
N VAL A 54 8.53 6.88 5.79
CA VAL A 54 9.96 6.53 5.83
C VAL A 54 10.57 6.64 4.44
N SER A 55 9.93 6.10 3.40
CA SER A 55 10.39 6.24 2.02
C SER A 55 10.49 7.71 1.59
N ALA A 56 9.49 8.53 1.93
CA ALA A 56 9.51 9.96 1.64
C ALA A 56 10.70 10.66 2.33
N TYR A 57 10.99 10.33 3.59
CA TYR A 57 12.18 10.85 4.26
C TYR A 57 13.48 10.49 3.51
N PHE A 58 13.64 9.22 3.10
CA PHE A 58 14.84 8.79 2.38
C PHE A 58 15.00 9.44 1.00
N LEU A 59 13.92 9.89 0.35
CA LEU A 59 14.00 10.67 -0.89
C LEU A 59 14.71 12.01 -0.71
N THR A 60 14.67 12.60 0.49
CA THR A 60 15.33 13.89 0.78
C THR A 60 16.84 13.81 0.91
N THR A 61 17.42 12.61 0.85
CA THR A 61 18.87 12.38 1.01
C THR A 61 19.69 12.83 -0.20
N GLY A 62 19.09 12.97 -1.38
CA GLY A 62 19.75 13.41 -2.62
C GLY A 62 20.70 12.38 -3.26
N HIS A 63 21.01 11.29 -2.57
CA HIS A 63 21.84 10.23 -3.13
C HIS A 63 21.02 9.34 -4.09
N TYR A 64 21.44 9.26 -5.37
CA TYR A 64 20.70 8.58 -6.44
C TYR A 64 20.24 7.17 -6.08
N LEU A 65 21.15 6.33 -5.58
CA LEU A 65 20.81 4.95 -5.23
C LEU A 65 19.76 4.88 -4.10
N THR A 66 19.88 5.77 -3.12
CA THR A 66 18.97 5.83 -1.97
C THR A 66 17.58 6.29 -2.41
N MET A 67 17.52 7.26 -3.34
CA MET A 67 16.27 7.73 -3.91
C MET A 67 15.57 6.64 -4.73
N VAL A 68 16.30 5.87 -5.53
CA VAL A 68 15.75 4.74 -6.29
C VAL A 68 15.19 3.67 -5.36
N ILE A 69 15.94 3.30 -4.32
CA ILE A 69 15.45 2.33 -3.32
C ILE A 69 14.20 2.86 -2.62
N ALA A 70 14.18 4.14 -2.25
CA ALA A 70 13.02 4.76 -1.61
C ALA A 70 11.77 4.73 -2.50
N LEU A 71 11.90 5.00 -3.80
CA LEU A 71 10.80 4.88 -4.76
C LEU A 71 10.29 3.44 -4.89
N VAL A 72 11.20 2.46 -4.94
CA VAL A 72 10.82 1.04 -4.99
C VAL A 72 10.05 0.65 -3.72
N VAL A 73 10.53 1.05 -2.55
CA VAL A 73 9.84 0.78 -1.27
C VAL A 73 8.48 1.47 -1.24
N PHE A 74 8.37 2.72 -1.70
CA PHE A 74 7.10 3.42 -1.79
C PHE A 74 6.10 2.67 -2.68
N GLN A 75 6.56 2.19 -3.85
CA GLN A 75 5.72 1.37 -4.75
C GLN A 75 5.28 0.05 -4.09
N LEU A 76 6.14 -0.58 -3.27
CA LEU A 76 5.76 -1.77 -2.51
C LEU A 76 4.70 -1.45 -1.44
N MET A 77 4.81 -0.31 -0.75
CA MET A 77 3.80 0.14 0.21
C MET A 77 2.45 0.43 -0.47
N PHE A 78 2.46 0.95 -1.70
CA PHE A 78 1.25 1.09 -2.50
C PHE A 78 0.60 -0.25 -2.88
N VAL A 79 1.38 -1.33 -3.04
CA VAL A 79 0.81 -2.67 -3.21
C VAL A 79 0.14 -3.14 -1.92
N LEU A 80 0.74 -2.86 -0.76
CA LEU A 80 0.20 -3.19 0.57
C LEU A 80 -1.12 -2.45 0.88
N ASP A 81 -1.27 -1.22 0.40
CA ASP A 81 -2.53 -0.49 0.41
C ASP A 81 -3.64 -1.28 -0.32
N CYS A 82 -3.41 -1.71 -1.56
CA CYS A 82 -4.39 -2.54 -2.26
C CYS A 82 -4.69 -3.88 -1.55
N THR A 83 -3.73 -4.38 -0.76
CA THR A 83 -3.87 -5.61 0.02
C THR A 83 -4.80 -5.45 1.21
N ASP A 84 -4.78 -4.32 1.93
CA ASP A 84 -5.66 -4.11 3.08
C ASP A 84 -7.14 -4.14 2.66
N GLY A 85 -7.46 -3.57 1.49
CA GLY A 85 -8.81 -3.57 0.94
C GLY A 85 -9.25 -4.95 0.46
N ILE A 86 -8.32 -5.79 -0.01
CA ILE A 86 -8.60 -7.21 -0.31
C ILE A 86 -8.89 -7.96 0.99
N MET A 87 -8.09 -7.74 2.04
CA MET A 87 -8.27 -8.37 3.34
C MET A 87 -9.58 -7.93 4.01
N ALA A 88 -9.94 -6.65 3.96
CA ALA A 88 -11.21 -6.14 4.47
C ALA A 88 -12.41 -6.77 3.75
N ARG A 89 -12.35 -6.92 2.41
CA ARG A 89 -13.39 -7.61 1.62
C ARG A 89 -13.48 -9.09 1.97
N TYR A 90 -12.35 -9.77 2.13
CA TYR A 90 -12.32 -11.19 2.45
C TYR A 90 -12.85 -11.48 3.87
N THR A 91 -12.41 -10.70 4.85
CA THR A 91 -12.80 -10.84 6.26
C THR A 91 -14.17 -10.22 6.57
N LYS A 92 -14.75 -9.45 5.64
CA LYS A 92 -15.92 -8.59 5.84
C LYS A 92 -15.78 -7.63 7.02
N ASN A 93 -14.54 -7.33 7.42
CA ASN A 93 -14.23 -6.45 8.53
C ASN A 93 -14.03 -5.03 8.01
N PHE A 94 -15.14 -4.37 7.66
CA PHE A 94 -15.15 -2.98 7.24
C PHE A 94 -15.36 -2.08 8.45
N SER A 95 -14.54 -1.05 8.57
CA SER A 95 -14.67 -0.05 9.62
C SER A 95 -14.63 1.34 8.99
N ILE A 96 -15.57 2.20 9.39
CA ILE A 96 -15.59 3.61 8.98
C ILE A 96 -14.26 4.27 9.36
N ASN A 97 -13.73 3.98 10.56
CA ASN A 97 -12.45 4.52 11.01
C ASN A 97 -11.28 4.04 10.14
N GLY A 98 -11.33 2.79 9.67
CA GLY A 98 -10.31 2.25 8.76
C GLY A 98 -10.33 2.94 7.41
N GLU A 99 -11.53 3.19 6.85
CA GLU A 99 -11.68 3.92 5.59
C GLU A 99 -11.22 5.38 5.71
N TYR A 100 -11.54 6.07 6.82
CA TYR A 100 -11.01 7.42 7.06
C TYR A 100 -9.50 7.45 7.21
N LEU A 101 -8.92 6.46 7.90
CA LEU A 101 -7.46 6.36 8.07
C LEU A 101 -6.76 6.15 6.73
N ASP A 102 -7.32 5.30 5.87
CA ASP A 102 -6.86 5.05 4.50
C ASP A 102 -6.83 6.35 3.68
N TYR A 103 -7.94 7.10 3.66
CA TYR A 103 -8.01 8.39 2.99
C TYR A 103 -6.95 9.37 3.49
N ILE A 104 -6.81 9.53 4.82
CA ILE A 104 -5.80 10.42 5.41
C ILE A 104 -4.40 10.00 4.99
N GLY A 105 -4.12 8.69 5.00
CA GLY A 105 -2.85 8.13 4.55
C GLY A 105 -2.51 8.53 3.12
N HIS A 106 -3.47 8.44 2.19
CA HIS A 106 -3.27 8.85 0.80
C HIS A 106 -3.09 10.35 0.63
N TYR A 107 -3.89 11.16 1.31
CA TYR A 107 -3.78 12.63 1.24
C TYR A 107 -2.48 13.14 1.85
N LEU A 108 -1.89 12.40 2.78
CA LEU A 108 -0.59 12.73 3.36
C LEU A 108 0.57 12.22 2.51
N ALA A 109 0.57 10.94 2.14
CA ALA A 109 1.71 10.28 1.51
C ALA A 109 2.00 10.80 0.08
N ASN A 110 0.97 11.02 -0.74
CA ASN A 110 1.15 11.38 -2.15
C ASN A 110 1.80 12.77 -2.32
N PRO A 111 1.34 13.85 -1.65
CA PRO A 111 2.01 15.14 -1.73
C PRO A 111 3.40 15.11 -1.09
N LEU A 112 3.57 14.36 0.01
CA LEU A 112 4.85 14.26 0.71
C LEU A 112 5.93 13.62 -0.17
N LEU A 113 5.59 12.55 -0.89
CA LEU A 113 6.49 11.93 -1.88
C LEU A 113 7.00 12.97 -2.88
N LEU A 114 6.10 13.73 -3.51
CA LEU A 114 6.45 14.72 -4.52
C LEU A 114 7.32 15.84 -3.93
N GLY A 115 6.96 16.34 -2.75
CA GLY A 115 7.73 17.38 -2.04
C GLY A 115 9.13 16.90 -1.66
N CYS A 116 9.24 15.70 -1.08
CA CYS A 116 10.52 15.12 -0.68
C CYS A 116 11.41 14.78 -1.88
N LEU A 117 10.83 14.31 -2.98
CA LEU A 117 11.56 14.09 -4.23
C LEU A 117 12.11 15.41 -4.78
N ALA A 118 11.30 16.48 -4.81
CA ALA A 118 11.73 17.78 -5.27
C ALA A 118 12.89 18.34 -4.44
N VAL A 119 12.82 18.21 -3.11
CA VAL A 119 13.91 18.59 -2.20
C VAL A 119 15.16 17.74 -2.42
N GLY A 120 14.99 16.43 -2.64
CA GLY A 120 16.10 15.51 -2.91
C GLY A 120 16.83 15.81 -4.22
N VAL A 121 16.11 16.20 -5.27
CA VAL A 121 16.69 16.56 -6.57
C VAL A 121 17.38 17.93 -6.53
N TYR A 122 16.93 18.85 -5.68
CA TYR A 122 17.53 20.18 -5.57
C TYR A 122 18.86 20.20 -4.80
N ARG A 123 19.14 19.18 -3.99
CA ARG A 123 20.38 19.03 -3.23
C ARG A 123 21.50 18.43 -4.07
#